data_AF-A0A9D7XNK0-F1
#
_entry.id   AF-A0A9D7XNK0-F1
#
_cell.length_a   1.000
_cell.length_b   1.000
_cell.length_c   1.000
_cell.angle_alpha   90.00
_cell.angle_beta   90.00
_cell.angle_gamma   90.00
#
_symmetry.space_group_name_H-M   'P 1'
#
loop_
_entity.id
_entity.type
_entity.pdbx_description
1 polymer ?
#
loop_
_entity_poly.entity_id
_entity_poly.type
_entity_poly.pdbx_seq_one_letter_code
_entity_poly.pdbx_strand_id
1 'polypeptide(L)'
;MPYKKHNRTVNNRTFVQIIKIMKTASQKKESNRIELRVSQEDKELFEYASALRGFKSFSEFARLAIYKEAKAIVENEKSILISERDKEIFFSALMGKEEKPNDALIAAIKYHNELVAK
;
A
#
# COMPACT_ATOMS: atom_id res chain seq x y z
N MET A 1 41.42 -16.20 15.40
CA MET A 1 40.63 -15.02 15.83
C MET A 1 39.18 -15.21 15.37
N PRO A 2 38.18 -15.29 16.26
CA PRO A 2 36.80 -15.54 15.83
C PRO A 2 36.02 -14.23 15.61
N TYR A 3 35.47 -14.06 14.41
CA TYR A 3 34.55 -12.97 14.07
C TYR A 3 33.14 -13.26 14.64
N LYS A 4 32.59 -12.33 15.41
CA LYS A 4 31.21 -12.35 15.92
C LYS A 4 30.22 -12.02 14.80
N LYS A 5 29.42 -12.99 14.35
CA LYS A 5 28.25 -12.75 13.49
C LYS A 5 27.20 -11.95 14.25
N HIS A 6 26.95 -10.70 13.83
CA HIS A 6 25.77 -9.94 14.25
C HIS A 6 24.61 -10.29 13.32
N ASN A 7 23.82 -11.29 13.72
CA ASN A 7 22.52 -11.56 13.09
C ASN A 7 21.54 -10.45 13.50
N ARG A 8 21.24 -9.52 12.60
CA ARG A 8 20.03 -8.69 12.71
C ARG A 8 18.87 -9.49 12.14
N THR A 9 18.22 -10.27 13.00
CA THR A 9 16.87 -10.75 12.76
C THR A 9 15.93 -9.55 12.72
N VAL A 10 15.44 -9.19 11.53
CA VAL A 10 14.29 -8.27 11.44
C VAL A 10 13.09 -9.06 11.95
N ASN A 11 12.77 -8.82 13.21
CA ASN A 11 11.80 -9.58 13.97
C ASN A 11 10.39 -9.27 13.42
N ASN A 12 9.67 -10.27 12.90
CA ASN A 12 8.26 -10.14 12.51
C ASN A 12 7.35 -9.72 13.68
N ARG A 13 7.88 -9.66 14.91
CA ARG A 13 7.24 -9.01 16.06
C ARG A 13 6.98 -7.51 15.83
N THR A 14 7.74 -6.81 14.99
CA THR A 14 7.58 -5.36 14.84
C THR A 14 6.25 -4.99 14.19
N PHE A 15 5.76 -5.79 13.23
CA PHE A 15 4.50 -5.50 12.53
C PHE A 15 3.27 -5.74 13.41
N VAL A 16 3.23 -6.86 14.14
CA VAL A 16 2.16 -7.15 15.10
C VAL A 16 2.20 -6.17 16.26
N GLN A 17 3.39 -5.75 16.71
CA GLN A 17 3.55 -4.73 17.75
C GLN A 17 3.04 -3.36 17.26
N ILE A 18 3.32 -2.95 16.02
CA ILE A 18 2.81 -1.70 15.44
C ILE A 18 1.27 -1.72 15.40
N ILE A 19 0.65 -2.80 14.92
CA ILE A 19 -0.82 -2.94 14.88
C ILE A 19 -1.40 -2.94 16.31
N LYS A 20 -0.73 -3.58 17.27
CA LYS A 20 -1.14 -3.60 18.69
C LYS A 20 -1.00 -2.22 19.35
N ILE A 21 0.05 -1.47 19.04
CA ILE A 21 0.25 -0.09 19.53
C ILE A 21 -0.85 0.83 18.99
N MET A 22 -1.21 0.71 17.71
CA MET A 22 -2.33 1.46 17.12
C MET A 22 -3.69 1.12 17.77
N LYS A 23 -3.86 -0.12 18.25
CA LYS A 23 -5.10 -0.57 18.90
C LYS A 23 -5.21 -0.20 20.39
N THR A 24 -4.10 0.11 21.07
CA THR A 24 -4.06 0.25 22.55
C THR A 24 -3.68 1.65 23.04
N ALA A 25 -3.49 2.64 22.15
CA ALA A 25 -3.48 4.03 22.58
C ALA A 25 -4.94 4.52 22.67
N SER A 26 -5.45 4.63 23.90
CA SER A 26 -6.69 5.34 24.20
C SER A 26 -6.56 6.77 23.65
N GLN A 27 -7.21 6.98 22.51
CA GLN A 27 -7.02 8.10 21.61
C GLN A 27 -7.51 9.38 22.29
N LYS A 28 -6.60 10.28 22.69
CA LYS A 28 -6.88 11.70 22.50
C LYS A 28 -7.09 11.83 20.99
N LYS A 29 -8.33 12.03 20.55
CA LYS A 29 -8.70 12.12 19.15
C LYS A 29 -8.13 13.44 18.62
N GLU A 30 -6.83 13.48 18.35
CA GLU A 30 -6.17 14.66 17.81
C GLU A 30 -6.73 14.88 16.40
N SER A 31 -7.64 15.85 16.31
CA SER A 31 -8.24 16.25 15.05
C SER A 31 -7.26 17.16 14.32
N ASN A 32 -6.70 16.66 13.21
CA ASN A 32 -5.92 17.49 12.31
C ASN A 32 -6.83 18.18 11.29
N ARG A 33 -6.60 19.46 11.02
CA ARG A 33 -7.37 20.26 10.06
C ARG A 33 -6.72 20.20 8.68
N ILE A 34 -7.54 20.05 7.65
CA ILE A 34 -7.14 20.23 6.25
C ILE A 34 -7.70 21.57 5.80
N GLU A 35 -6.85 22.45 5.31
CA GLU A 35 -7.24 23.73 4.70
C GLU A 35 -7.15 23.61 3.19
N LEU A 36 -8.22 23.99 2.49
CA LEU A 36 -8.32 23.96 1.04
C LEU A 36 -8.87 25.29 0.54
N ARG A 37 -8.16 25.93 -0.38
CA ARG A 37 -8.67 27.06 -1.15
C ARG A 37 -9.20 26.53 -2.48
N VAL A 38 -10.39 26.95 -2.86
CA VAL A 38 -11.07 26.54 -4.10
C VAL A 38 -11.57 27.78 -4.83
N SER A 39 -11.82 27.64 -6.13
CA SER A 39 -12.54 28.67 -6.89
C SER A 39 -13.99 28.78 -6.40
N GLN A 40 -14.66 29.87 -6.77
CA GLN A 40 -16.09 30.04 -6.49
C GLN A 40 -16.93 28.97 -7.21
N GLU A 41 -16.58 28.67 -8.46
CA GLU A 41 -17.24 27.66 -9.30
C GLU A 41 -17.15 26.25 -8.68
N ASP A 42 -15.96 25.85 -8.23
CA ASP A 42 -15.75 24.57 -7.55
C ASP A 42 -16.56 24.49 -6.26
N LYS A 43 -16.59 25.58 -5.48
CA LYS A 43 -17.35 25.63 -4.23
C LYS A 43 -18.84 25.40 -4.49
N GLU A 44 -19.42 26.10 -5.45
CA GLU A 44 -20.84 25.96 -5.81
C GLU A 44 -21.15 24.54 -6.30
N LEU A 45 -20.30 23.99 -7.17
CA LEU A 45 -20.43 22.61 -7.65
C LEU A 45 -20.43 21.60 -6.50
N PHE A 46 -19.47 21.72 -5.58
CA PHE A 46 -19.33 20.77 -4.48
C PHE A 46 -20.46 20.90 -3.46
N GLU A 47 -20.93 22.11 -3.17
CA GLU A 47 -22.09 22.34 -2.29
C GLU A 47 -23.36 21.76 -2.90
N TYR A 48 -23.57 21.96 -4.21
CA TYR A 48 -24.70 21.38 -4.93
C TYR A 48 -24.65 19.84 -4.95
N ALA A 49 -23.49 19.25 -5.25
CA ALA A 49 -23.30 17.80 -5.22
C ALA A 49 -23.52 17.21 -3.81
N SER A 50 -23.05 17.91 -2.77
CA SER A 50 -23.26 17.54 -1.37
C SER A 50 -24.76 17.52 -1.01
N ALA A 51 -25.51 18.54 -1.44
CA ALA A 51 -26.94 18.64 -1.22
C ALA A 51 -27.72 17.52 -1.93
N LEU A 52 -27.41 17.24 -3.20
CA LEU A 52 -28.02 16.15 -3.96
C LEU A 52 -27.84 14.77 -3.31
N ARG A 53 -26.70 14.55 -2.66
CA ARG A 53 -26.39 13.30 -1.95
C ARG A 53 -26.93 13.24 -0.53
N GLY A 54 -27.52 14.32 -0.02
CA GLY A 54 -28.15 14.38 1.31
C GLY A 54 -27.16 14.40 2.47
N PHE A 55 -25.95 14.93 2.29
CA PHE A 55 -24.98 15.04 3.38
C PHE A 55 -25.41 16.10 4.40
N LYS A 56 -25.12 15.86 5.68
CA LYS A 56 -25.46 16.79 6.77
C LYS A 56 -24.53 18.01 6.83
N SER A 57 -23.33 17.87 6.27
CA SER A 57 -22.36 18.97 6.19
C SER A 57 -21.41 18.79 5.01
N PHE A 58 -20.91 19.91 4.49
CA PHE A 58 -19.89 19.91 3.44
C PHE A 58 -18.62 19.14 3.86
N SER A 59 -18.20 19.28 5.11
CA SER A 59 -17.02 18.58 5.64
C SER A 59 -17.17 17.06 5.65
N GLU A 60 -18.39 16.55 5.84
CA GLU A 60 -18.67 15.12 5.74
C GLU A 60 -18.57 14.64 4.28
N PHE A 61 -19.19 15.38 3.35
CA PHE A 61 -19.09 15.12 1.92
C PHE A 61 -17.64 15.09 1.44
N ALA A 62 -16.88 16.16 1.71
CA ALA A 62 -15.49 16.30 1.30
C ALA A 62 -14.61 15.19 1.87
N ARG A 63 -14.78 14.85 3.16
CA ARG A 63 -14.05 13.74 3.79
C ARG A 63 -14.31 12.42 3.08
N LEU A 64 -15.57 12.11 2.77
CA LEU A 64 -15.92 10.86 2.12
C LEU A 64 -15.40 10.82 0.68
N ALA A 65 -15.53 11.92 -0.07
CA ALA A 65 -15.04 12.02 -1.44
C ALA A 65 -13.51 11.80 -1.50
N ILE A 66 -12.75 12.54 -0.68
CA ILE A 66 -11.29 12.41 -0.59
C ILE A 66 -10.90 11.00 -0.14
N TYR A 67 -11.59 10.44 0.86
CA TYR A 67 -11.29 9.10 1.36
C TYR A 67 -11.48 8.02 0.28
N LYS A 68 -12.57 8.10 -0.50
CA LYS A 68 -12.84 7.13 -1.58
C LYS A 68 -11.75 7.18 -2.65
N GLU A 69 -11.40 8.38 -3.09
CA GLU A 69 -10.37 8.57 -4.12
C GLU A 69 -9.00 8.12 -3.62
N ALA A 70 -8.60 8.55 -2.42
CA ALA A 70 -7.33 8.15 -1.81
C ALA A 70 -7.23 6.63 -1.65
N LYS A 71 -8.33 5.97 -1.23
CA LYS A 71 -8.38 4.52 -1.12
C LYS A 71 -8.22 3.84 -2.48
N ALA A 72 -8.93 4.31 -3.51
CA ALA A 72 -8.83 3.78 -4.86
C ALA A 72 -7.41 3.89 -5.42
N ILE A 73 -6.75 5.04 -5.24
CA ILE A 73 -5.35 5.26 -5.66
C ILE A 73 -4.42 4.25 -4.97
N VAL A 74 -4.54 4.09 -3.65
CA VAL A 74 -3.70 3.17 -2.88
C VAL A 74 -3.94 1.71 -3.27
N GLU A 75 -5.19 1.32 -3.52
CA GLU A 75 -5.55 -0.03 -3.96
C GLU A 75 -5.04 -0.32 -5.36
N ASN A 76 -5.18 0.64 -6.29
CA ASN A 76 -4.67 0.52 -7.65
C ASN A 76 -3.15 0.36 -7.66
N GLU A 77 -2.41 1.20 -6.92
CA GLU A 77 -0.94 1.12 -6.89
C GLU A 77 -0.41 -0.18 -6.26
N LYS A 78 -1.13 -0.72 -5.27
CA LYS A 78 -0.73 -1.95 -4.58
C LYS A 78 -1.15 -3.22 -5.32
N SER A 79 -2.00 -3.11 -6.33
CA SER A 79 -2.46 -4.25 -7.10
C SER A 79 -1.38 -4.65 -8.10
N ILE A 80 -0.81 -5.84 -7.92
CA ILE A 80 0.20 -6.40 -8.83
C ILE A 80 -0.45 -6.96 -10.11
N LEU A 81 -1.75 -7.25 -10.05
CA LEU A 81 -2.50 -7.95 -11.10
C LEU A 81 -3.69 -7.11 -11.58
N ILE A 82 -3.40 -5.90 -12.04
CA ILE A 82 -4.44 -4.96 -12.50
C ILE A 82 -5.02 -5.42 -13.83
N SER A 83 -4.18 -5.84 -14.77
CA SER A 83 -4.65 -6.24 -16.10
C SER A 83 -5.03 -7.72 -16.14
N GLU A 84 -5.97 -8.07 -17.02
CA GLU A 84 -6.36 -9.46 -17.24
C GLU A 84 -5.19 -10.29 -17.76
N ARG A 85 -4.34 -9.70 -18.60
CA ARG A 85 -3.10 -10.32 -19.09
C ARG A 85 -2.15 -10.68 -17.94
N ASP A 86 -1.96 -9.80 -16.96
CA ASP A 86 -1.05 -10.08 -15.84
C ASP A 86 -1.58 -11.22 -14.98
N LYS A 87 -2.91 -11.29 -14.78
CA LYS A 87 -3.55 -12.42 -14.10
C LYS A 87 -3.34 -13.71 -14.87
N GLU A 88 -3.56 -13.72 -16.19
CA GLU A 88 -3.36 -14.91 -17.02
C GLU A 88 -1.92 -15.42 -16.95
N ILE A 89 -0.93 -14.53 -17.07
CA ILE A 89 0.49 -14.89 -16.95
C ILE A 89 0.80 -15.44 -15.56
N PHE A 90 0.31 -14.78 -14.50
CA PHE A 90 0.52 -15.20 -13.13
C PHE A 90 -0.13 -16.57 -12.83
N PHE A 91 -1.39 -16.78 -13.23
CA PHE A 91 -2.07 -18.06 -13.07
C PHE A 91 -1.40 -19.16 -13.91
N SER A 92 -0.97 -18.85 -15.13
CA SER A 92 -0.22 -19.79 -15.97
C SER A 92 1.12 -20.16 -15.34
N ALA A 93 1.81 -19.22 -14.69
CA ALA A 93 3.05 -19.50 -13.97
C ALA A 93 2.83 -20.37 -12.72
N LEU A 94 1.71 -20.20 -12.01
CA LEU A 94 1.38 -21.00 -10.82
C LEU A 94 0.83 -22.41 -11.14
N MET A 95 -0.04 -22.50 -12.14
CA MET A 95 -0.80 -23.71 -12.47
C MET A 95 -0.23 -24.47 -13.67
N GLY A 96 0.63 -23.81 -14.45
CA GLY A 96 1.30 -24.40 -15.60
C GLY A 96 2.44 -25.33 -15.20
N LYS A 97 3.18 -25.77 -16.22
CA LYS A 97 4.36 -26.61 -16.03
C LYS A 97 5.53 -25.73 -15.59
N GLU A 98 6.23 -26.16 -14.54
CA GLU A 98 7.44 -25.47 -14.06
C GLU A 98 8.48 -25.35 -15.19
N GLU A 99 8.81 -24.11 -15.55
CA GLU A 99 9.87 -23.82 -16.50
C GLU A 99 11.21 -23.78 -15.78
N LYS A 100 12.25 -24.33 -16.42
CA LYS A 100 13.59 -24.28 -15.85
C LYS A 100 14.09 -22.83 -15.85
N PRO A 101 14.78 -22.39 -14.77
CA PRO A 101 15.47 -21.10 -14.76
C PRO A 101 16.37 -20.94 -15.98
N ASN A 102 16.37 -19.75 -16.60
CA ASN A 102 17.27 -19.47 -17.71
C ASN A 102 18.71 -19.24 -17.20
N ASP A 103 19.68 -19.26 -18.13
CA ASP A 103 21.10 -19.14 -17.80
C ASP A 103 21.44 -17.83 -17.07
N ALA A 104 20.74 -16.74 -17.40
CA ALA A 104 20.90 -15.45 -16.75
C ALA A 104 20.49 -15.50 -15.26
N LEU A 105 19.35 -16.14 -14.94
CA LEU A 105 18.88 -16.29 -13.57
C LEU A 105 19.79 -17.23 -12.77
N ILE A 106 20.28 -18.31 -13.38
CA ILE A 106 21.25 -19.22 -12.76
C ILE A 106 22.55 -18.49 -12.43
N ALA A 107 23.05 -17.66 -13.34
CA ALA A 107 24.26 -16.85 -13.12
C ALA A 107 24.06 -15.83 -11.99
N ALA A 108 22.91 -15.16 -11.93
CA ALA A 108 22.59 -14.20 -10.87
C ALA A 108 22.54 -14.86 -9.49
N ILE A 109 21.95 -16.06 -9.38
CA ILE A 109 21.91 -16.83 -8.12
C ILE A 109 23.32 -17.21 -7.66
N LYS A 110 24.18 -17.68 -8.58
CA LYS A 110 25.58 -18.00 -8.26
C LYS A 110 26.33 -16.79 -7.70
N TYR A 111 26.21 -15.64 -8.37
CA TYR A 111 26.82 -14.39 -7.93
C TYR A 111 26.31 -13.94 -6.56
N HIS A 112 25.00 -14.01 -6.31
CA HIS A 112 24.43 -13.69 -5.01
C HIS A 112 25.00 -14.57 -3.88
N ASN A 113 25.09 -15.88 -4.11
CA ASN A 113 25.63 -16.82 -3.12
C ASN A 113 27.10 -16.52 -2.78
N GLU A 114 27.90 -16.13 -3.76
CA GLU A 114 29.30 -15.72 -3.54
C GLU A 114 29.41 -14.43 -2.71
N LEU A 115 28.48 -13.48 -2.89
CA LEU A 115 28.43 -12.24 -2.11
C LEU A 115 28.02 -12.48 -0.65
N VAL A 116 27.05 -13.36 -0.41
CA VAL A 116 26.52 -13.65 0.94
C VAL A 116 27.41 -14.62 1.73
N ALA A 117 28.24 -15.42 1.04
CA ALA A 117 29.20 -16.33 1.67
C ALA A 117 30.47 -15.65 2.22
N LYS A 118 30.71 -14.37 1.89
CA LYS A 118 31.76 -13.52 2.48
C LYS A 118 31.30 -12.85 3.77
#